data_AF-A0A5K1K035-F1
#
_entry.id   AF-A0A5K1K035-F1
#
_cell.length_a   1.000
_cell.length_b   1.000
_cell.length_c   1.000
_cell.angle_alpha   90.00
_cell.angle_beta   90.00
_cell.angle_gamma   90.00
#
_symmetry.space_group_name_H-M   'P 1'
#
loop_
_entity.id
_entity.type
_entity.pdbx_description
1 polymer ?
#
loop_
_entity_poly.entity_id
_entity_poly.type
_entity_poly.pdbx_seq_one_letter_code
_entity_poly.pdbx_strand_id
1 'polypeptide(L)'
;MSFSTFAGPSSQPLPGSQSTYPSQSSQPGFSQSYAHFVTPDIPPQPPASMSEILLDPLARLQTLSHTVFQSLGPPQSRPPPAPSVVELLAVDAQLATAVHVARAHQVKQRRIEQLKDEVLDLDRHWREIVRALDEGRRELDSIVREGEERMKAIDEAKAESFHILRYHGF
;
A
#
# COMPACT_ATOMS: atom_id res chain seq x y z
N MET A 1 -44.34 49.74 -29.53
CA MET A 1 -44.67 48.46 -30.20
C MET A 1 -43.36 47.84 -30.64
N SER A 2 -42.85 46.89 -29.87
CA SER A 2 -41.57 46.24 -30.12
C SER A 2 -41.82 44.73 -30.11
N PHE A 3 -41.57 44.08 -31.24
CA PHE A 3 -41.82 42.66 -31.41
C PHE A 3 -40.69 41.85 -30.77
N SER A 4 -41.13 40.92 -29.92
CA SER A 4 -40.38 39.83 -29.34
C SER A 4 -40.06 38.80 -30.44
N THR A 5 -38.81 38.36 -30.57
CA THR A 5 -38.46 37.19 -31.36
C THR A 5 -38.02 36.07 -30.43
N PHE A 6 -38.82 35.03 -30.50
CA PHE A 6 -38.84 33.78 -29.76
C PHE A 6 -37.60 32.93 -30.10
N ALA A 7 -36.79 32.59 -29.11
CA ALA A 7 -35.76 31.56 -29.23
C ALA A 7 -36.20 30.34 -28.40
N GLY A 8 -36.68 29.30 -29.09
CA GLY A 8 -37.01 28.01 -28.50
C GLY A 8 -35.76 27.14 -28.28
N PRO A 9 -35.82 26.16 -27.37
CA PRO A 9 -34.68 25.31 -27.01
C PRO A 9 -34.43 24.24 -28.07
N SER A 10 -33.18 24.13 -28.52
CA SER A 10 -32.72 23.05 -29.40
C SER A 10 -32.31 21.83 -28.56
N SER A 11 -32.96 20.71 -28.86
CA SER A 11 -32.68 19.39 -28.32
C SER A 11 -31.50 18.70 -29.04
N GLN A 12 -30.73 17.95 -28.26
CA GLN A 12 -29.71 16.93 -28.62
C GLN A 12 -28.35 17.42 -29.17
N PRO A 13 -27.27 16.87 -28.59
CA PRO A 13 -26.67 15.67 -29.19
C PRO A 13 -26.22 14.59 -28.19
N LEU A 14 -26.46 13.32 -28.57
CA LEU A 14 -25.65 12.16 -28.16
C LEU A 14 -24.78 11.78 -29.36
N PRO A 15 -23.47 11.58 -29.17
CA PRO A 15 -22.92 10.29 -29.56
C PRO A 15 -21.87 9.75 -28.59
N GLY A 16 -22.02 8.47 -28.29
CA GLY A 16 -20.98 7.45 -28.12
C GLY A 16 -19.62 7.87 -27.55
N SER A 17 -19.39 7.44 -26.32
CA SER A 17 -18.08 7.25 -25.71
C SER A 17 -17.14 6.46 -26.64
N GLN A 18 -16.11 7.11 -27.16
CA GLN A 18 -14.88 6.44 -27.61
C GLN A 18 -13.73 6.89 -26.71
N SER A 19 -13.46 6.10 -25.68
CA SER A 19 -12.25 6.18 -24.89
C SER A 19 -11.11 5.59 -25.72
N THR A 20 -10.35 6.46 -26.39
CA THR A 20 -9.13 6.10 -27.10
C THR A 20 -8.03 5.85 -26.07
N TYR A 21 -7.79 4.58 -25.72
CA TYR A 21 -6.59 4.19 -24.99
C TYR A 21 -5.39 4.20 -25.94
N PRO A 22 -4.29 4.91 -25.65
CA PRO A 22 -3.03 4.67 -26.33
C PRO A 22 -2.45 3.32 -25.89
N SER A 23 -2.19 2.47 -26.88
CA SER A 23 -1.51 1.18 -26.72
C SER A 23 -0.14 1.36 -26.08
N GLN A 24 0.02 0.90 -24.83
CA GLN A 24 1.31 0.77 -24.19
C GLN A 24 2.00 -0.51 -24.65
N SER A 25 3.13 -0.29 -25.31
CA SER A 25 4.32 -1.12 -25.43
C SER A 25 4.39 -2.35 -24.52
N SER A 26 4.66 -3.48 -25.18
CA SER A 26 5.14 -4.75 -24.66
C SER A 26 6.08 -4.61 -23.44
N GLN A 27 5.59 -5.00 -22.27
CA GLN A 27 6.45 -5.40 -21.16
C GLN A 27 6.69 -6.91 -21.25
N PRO A 28 7.95 -7.40 -21.20
CA PRO A 28 8.20 -8.82 -21.04
C PRO A 28 7.69 -9.24 -19.65
N GLY A 29 6.80 -10.24 -19.65
CA GLY A 29 6.29 -10.84 -18.42
C GLY A 29 7.45 -11.42 -17.62
N PHE A 30 7.76 -10.80 -16.47
CA PHE A 30 8.48 -11.49 -15.42
C PHE A 30 7.51 -12.45 -14.73
N SER A 31 7.28 -13.59 -15.39
CA SER A 31 6.91 -14.81 -14.69
C SER A 31 8.10 -15.16 -13.79
N GLN A 32 8.06 -14.71 -12.53
CA GLN A 32 8.90 -15.27 -11.48
C GLN A 32 8.36 -16.67 -11.19
N SER A 33 8.75 -17.59 -12.07
CA SER A 33 8.68 -19.02 -11.83
C SER A 33 9.52 -19.28 -10.59
N TYR A 34 8.86 -19.59 -9.48
CA TYR A 34 9.49 -20.12 -8.26
C TYR A 34 9.98 -21.53 -8.58
N ALA A 35 11.05 -21.62 -9.38
CA ALA A 35 11.80 -22.84 -9.53
C ALA A 35 12.45 -23.10 -8.17
N HIS A 36 11.88 -24.05 -7.44
CA HIS A 36 12.49 -24.73 -6.32
C HIS A 36 13.89 -25.23 -6.74
N PHE A 37 14.91 -24.44 -6.44
CA PHE A 37 16.28 -24.95 -6.36
C PHE A 37 16.42 -25.64 -5.01
N VAL A 38 16.37 -26.98 -5.05
CA VAL A 38 16.84 -27.83 -3.96
C VAL A 38 18.38 -27.72 -3.96
N THR A 39 18.89 -26.74 -3.23
CA THR A 39 20.30 -26.67 -2.83
C THR A 39 20.41 -27.32 -1.44
N PRO A 40 21.44 -28.16 -1.19
CA PRO A 40 21.59 -28.86 0.08
C PRO A 40 21.76 -27.86 1.23
N ASP A 41 20.90 -28.02 2.23
CA ASP A 41 20.91 -27.59 3.63
C ASP A 41 22.12 -26.76 4.11
N ILE A 42 22.26 -25.52 3.60
CA ILE A 42 23.00 -24.46 4.27
C ILE A 42 21.94 -23.68 5.05
N PRO A 43 21.96 -23.65 6.39
CA PRO A 43 21.04 -22.81 7.15
C PRO A 43 21.20 -21.37 6.63
N PRO A 44 20.10 -20.70 6.20
CA PRO A 44 20.18 -19.35 5.70
C PRO A 44 20.80 -18.50 6.80
N GLN A 45 22.05 -18.08 6.63
CA GLN A 45 22.64 -17.10 7.53
C GLN A 45 21.72 -15.88 7.49
N PRO A 46 21.31 -15.38 8.68
CA PRO A 46 20.50 -14.17 8.71
C PRO A 46 21.26 -13.08 7.95
N PRO A 47 20.60 -12.34 7.05
CA PRO A 47 21.27 -11.23 6.38
C PRO A 47 21.82 -10.29 7.45
N ALA A 48 23.11 -9.98 7.36
CA ALA A 48 23.77 -9.09 8.31
C ALA A 48 22.92 -7.83 8.49
N SER A 49 22.69 -7.43 9.74
CA SER A 49 21.85 -6.27 10.02
C SER A 49 22.48 -5.01 9.43
N MET A 50 21.68 -3.99 9.09
CA MET A 50 22.24 -2.72 8.61
C MET A 50 23.21 -2.09 9.62
N SER A 51 23.03 -2.35 10.91
CA SER A 51 23.97 -1.93 11.95
C SER A 51 25.30 -2.64 11.83
N GLU A 52 25.32 -3.96 11.64
CA GLU A 52 26.54 -4.75 11.47
C GLU A 52 27.30 -4.32 10.21
N ILE A 53 26.61 -4.13 9.09
CA ILE A 53 27.19 -3.71 7.80
C ILE A 53 27.93 -2.36 7.93
N LEU A 54 27.42 -1.45 8.75
CA LEU A 54 28.02 -0.12 8.94
C LEU A 54 29.09 -0.10 10.04
N LEU A 55 28.87 -0.81 11.15
CA LEU A 55 29.75 -0.74 12.31
C LEU A 55 31.05 -1.53 12.11
N ASP A 56 31.02 -2.64 11.38
CA ASP A 56 32.21 -3.46 11.13
C ASP A 56 33.35 -2.67 10.43
N PRO A 57 33.13 -2.02 9.25
CA PRO A 57 34.18 -1.24 8.61
C PRO A 57 34.62 -0.02 9.45
N LEU A 58 33.71 0.58 10.24
CA LEU A 58 34.04 1.70 11.12
C LEU A 58 34.97 1.30 12.27
N ALA A 59 34.69 0.17 12.93
CA ALA A 59 35.55 -0.36 13.99
C ALA A 59 36.93 -0.74 13.46
N ARG A 60 36.98 -1.28 12.23
CA ARG A 60 38.23 -1.61 11.54
C ARG A 60 39.02 -0.36 11.19
N LEU A 61 38.37 0.67 10.66
CA LEU A 61 39.01 1.95 10.34
C LEU A 61 39.59 2.62 11.58
N GLN A 62 38.84 2.62 12.69
CA GLN A 62 39.30 3.16 13.97
C GLN A 62 40.56 2.45 14.45
N THR A 63 40.58 1.12 14.37
CA THR A 63 41.73 0.30 14.79
C THR A 63 42.96 0.61 13.94
N LEU A 64 42.82 0.60 12.61
CA LEU A 64 43.93 0.89 11.69
C LEU A 64 44.47 2.32 11.88
N SER A 65 43.57 3.30 12.02
CA SER A 65 43.96 4.70 12.25
C SER A 65 44.77 4.84 13.54
N HIS A 66 44.35 4.17 14.61
CA HIS A 66 45.11 4.17 15.87
C HIS A 66 46.50 3.57 15.70
N THR A 67 46.63 2.46 14.96
CA THR A 67 47.93 1.84 14.65
C THR A 67 48.81 2.77 13.81
N VAL A 68 48.25 3.50 12.82
CA VAL A 68 48.99 4.53 12.06
C VAL A 68 49.56 5.58 13.01
N PHE A 69 48.73 6.18 13.86
CA PHE A 69 49.19 7.22 14.77
C PHE A 69 50.25 6.74 15.75
N GLN A 70 50.15 5.49 16.25
CA GLN A 70 51.19 4.90 17.09
C GLN A 70 52.51 4.70 16.34
N SER A 71 52.45 4.31 15.06
CA SER A 71 53.66 4.12 14.24
C SER A 71 54.38 5.43 13.89
N LEU A 72 53.66 6.56 13.89
CA LEU A 72 54.20 7.90 13.64
C LEU A 72 54.64 8.63 14.92
N GLY A 73 54.40 8.03 16.09
CA GLY A 73 54.75 8.60 17.38
C GLY A 73 56.26 8.61 17.65
N PRO A 74 56.71 9.29 18.74
CA PRO A 74 58.13 9.31 19.11
C PRO A 74 58.67 7.88 19.29
N PRO A 75 59.96 7.63 18.98
CA PRO A 75 60.55 6.29 18.96
C PRO A 75 60.45 5.63 20.35
N GLN A 76 59.39 4.84 20.54
CA GLN A 76 59.25 3.89 21.63
C GLN A 76 60.24 2.73 21.38
N SER A 77 60.63 2.02 22.44
CA SER A 77 61.62 0.92 22.34
C SER A 77 61.19 -0.26 21.44
N ARG A 78 59.92 -0.29 21.01
CA ARG A 78 59.37 -1.19 19.99
C ARG A 78 58.05 -0.61 19.44
N PRO A 79 58.06 0.22 18.38
CA PRO A 79 56.82 0.67 17.78
C PRO A 79 56.10 -0.52 17.11
N PRO A 80 54.75 -0.55 17.14
CA PRO A 80 53.99 -1.54 16.39
C PRO A 80 54.28 -1.40 14.90
N PRO A 81 54.23 -2.50 14.12
CA PRO A 81 54.42 -2.45 12.69
C PRO A 81 53.39 -1.50 12.06
N ALA A 82 53.84 -0.65 11.14
CA ALA A 82 52.95 0.25 10.42
C ALA A 82 51.87 -0.58 9.71
N PRO A 83 50.60 -0.16 9.79
CA PRO A 83 49.52 -0.89 9.13
C PRO A 83 49.67 -0.78 7.61
N SER A 84 49.19 -1.79 6.88
CA SER A 84 49.35 -1.80 5.44
C SER A 84 48.43 -0.77 4.77
N VAL A 85 48.97 -0.04 3.78
CA VAL A 85 48.18 0.90 2.97
C VAL A 85 47.05 0.17 2.23
N VAL A 86 47.28 -1.09 1.85
CA VAL A 86 46.29 -1.94 1.18
C VAL A 86 45.08 -2.21 2.08
N GLU A 87 45.28 -2.47 3.37
CA GLU A 87 44.17 -2.67 4.33
C GLU A 87 43.35 -1.39 4.53
N LEU A 88 44.00 -0.22 4.60
CA LEU A 88 43.28 1.05 4.69
C LEU A 88 42.39 1.31 3.47
N LEU A 89 42.90 1.06 2.26
CA LEU A 89 42.12 1.18 1.02
C LEU A 89 40.99 0.14 0.95
N ALA A 90 41.23 -1.08 1.45
CA ALA A 90 40.20 -2.11 1.51
C ALA A 90 39.05 -1.72 2.45
N VAL A 91 39.36 -1.15 3.62
CA VAL A 91 38.34 -0.67 4.57
C VAL A 91 37.58 0.53 4.00
N ASP A 92 38.24 1.44 3.29
CA ASP A 92 37.57 2.56 2.62
C ASP A 92 36.57 2.06 1.55
N ALA A 93 36.99 1.12 0.71
CA ALA A 93 36.11 0.50 -0.29
C ALA A 93 34.93 -0.26 0.34
N GLN A 94 35.16 -0.94 1.47
CA GLN A 94 34.12 -1.61 2.25
C GLN A 94 33.12 -0.58 2.82
N LEU A 95 33.61 0.53 3.37
CA LEU A 95 32.76 1.59 3.91
C LEU A 95 31.91 2.25 2.81
N ALA A 96 32.50 2.53 1.65
CA ALA A 96 31.77 3.06 0.49
C ALA A 96 30.63 2.11 0.06
N THR A 97 30.92 0.81 0.03
CA THR A 97 29.91 -0.23 -0.27
C THR A 97 28.80 -0.26 0.79
N ALA A 98 29.18 -0.25 2.07
CA ALA A 98 28.25 -0.25 3.19
C ALA A 98 27.30 0.96 3.17
N VAL A 99 27.82 2.16 2.88
CA VAL A 99 27.02 3.39 2.71
C VAL A 99 26.08 3.30 1.51
N HIS A 100 26.53 2.73 0.39
CA HIS A 100 25.67 2.53 -0.77
C HIS A 100 24.49 1.60 -0.45
N VAL A 101 24.77 0.47 0.22
CA VAL A 101 23.74 -0.47 0.67
C VAL A 101 22.78 0.21 1.66
N ALA A 102 23.31 0.97 2.62
CA ALA A 102 22.49 1.72 3.58
C ALA A 102 21.54 2.71 2.89
N ARG A 103 22.03 3.43 1.87
CA ARG A 103 21.19 4.34 1.09
C ARG A 103 20.08 3.59 0.35
N ALA A 104 20.40 2.47 -0.29
CA ALA A 104 19.42 1.65 -0.97
C ALA A 104 18.36 1.11 0.01
N HIS A 105 18.80 0.67 1.20
CA HIS A 105 17.91 0.24 2.28
C HIS A 105 16.98 1.38 2.74
N GLN A 106 17.51 2.58 2.98
CA GLN A 106 16.72 3.74 3.39
C GLN A 106 15.65 4.12 2.36
N VAL A 107 15.96 4.08 1.07
CA VAL A 107 14.98 4.34 0.00
C VAL A 107 13.85 3.31 0.05
N LYS A 108 14.20 2.02 0.18
CA LYS A 108 13.21 0.94 0.32
C LYS A 108 12.37 1.11 1.58
N GLN A 109 12.99 1.46 2.71
CA GLN A 109 12.29 1.66 3.98
C GLN A 109 11.28 2.81 3.90
N ARG A 110 11.62 3.92 3.23
CA ARG A 110 10.64 5.00 3.01
C ARG A 110 9.45 4.52 2.20
N ARG A 111 9.68 3.68 1.17
CA ARG A 111 8.58 3.11 0.40
C ARG A 111 7.73 2.16 1.24
N ILE A 112 8.34 1.38 2.15
CA ILE A 112 7.62 0.52 3.08
C ILE A 112 6.72 1.35 4.01
N GLU A 113 7.24 2.43 4.60
CA GLU A 113 6.41 3.29 5.46
C GLU A 113 5.26 3.95 4.68
N GLN A 114 5.51 4.42 3.45
CA GLN A 114 4.43 4.96 2.60
C GLN A 114 3.34 3.91 2.32
N LEU A 115 3.74 2.70 1.94
CA LEU A 115 2.80 1.60 1.68
C LEU A 115 2.02 1.21 2.93
N LYS A 116 2.65 1.27 4.11
CA LYS A 116 1.99 1.03 5.39
C LYS A 116 0.91 2.08 5.66
N ASP A 117 1.20 3.36 5.40
CA ASP A 117 0.22 4.43 5.54
C ASP A 117 -0.95 4.23 4.54
N GLU A 118 -0.65 3.88 3.28
CA GLU A 118 -1.66 3.54 2.26
C GLU A 118 -2.58 2.39 2.73
N VAL A 119 -2.03 1.34 3.33
CA VAL A 119 -2.79 0.21 3.86
C VAL A 119 -3.68 0.64 5.03
N LEU A 120 -3.20 1.50 5.92
CA LEU A 120 -3.98 1.99 7.06
C LEU A 120 -5.16 2.86 6.60
N ASP A 121 -4.97 3.66 5.56
CA ASP A 121 -6.05 4.46 4.98
C ASP A 121 -7.09 3.59 4.26
N LEU A 122 -6.63 2.55 3.55
CA LEU A 122 -7.54 1.56 2.96
C LEU A 122 -8.35 0.81 4.03
N ASP A 123 -7.74 0.42 5.15
CA ASP A 123 -8.47 -0.22 6.26
C ASP A 123 -9.51 0.72 6.87
N ARG A 124 -9.19 2.02 7.03
CA ARG A 124 -10.14 3.03 7.48
C ARG A 124 -11.33 3.13 6.54
N HIS A 125 -11.06 3.26 5.24
CA HIS A 125 -12.10 3.38 4.23
C HIS A 125 -12.98 2.13 4.13
N TRP A 126 -12.36 0.95 4.21
CA TRP A 126 -13.08 -0.32 4.29
C TRP A 126 -14.05 -0.35 5.48
N ARG A 127 -13.61 0.05 6.66
CA ARG A 127 -14.48 0.11 7.86
C ARG A 127 -15.63 1.09 7.69
N GLU A 128 -15.42 2.21 7.01
CA GLU A 128 -16.49 3.16 6.70
C GLU A 128 -17.55 2.54 5.79
N ILE A 129 -17.13 1.87 4.71
CA ILE A 129 -18.03 1.16 3.80
C ILE A 129 -18.83 0.09 4.55
N VAL A 130 -18.17 -0.74 5.37
CA VAL A 130 -18.85 -1.78 6.15
C VAL A 130 -19.90 -1.19 7.09
N ARG A 131 -19.61 -0.05 7.75
CA ARG A 131 -20.59 0.63 8.60
C ARG A 131 -21.76 1.17 7.79
N ALA A 132 -21.50 1.80 6.64
CA ALA A 132 -22.55 2.33 5.78
C ALA A 132 -23.47 1.22 5.24
N LEU A 133 -22.90 0.05 4.90
CA LEU A 133 -23.66 -1.11 4.47
C LEU A 133 -24.52 -1.69 5.59
N ASP A 134 -24.00 -1.78 6.81
CA ASP A 134 -24.78 -2.26 7.96
C ASP A 134 -25.94 -1.32 8.31
N GLU A 135 -25.71 0.00 8.23
CA GLU A 135 -26.77 0.99 8.42
C GLU A 135 -27.85 0.87 7.33
N GLY A 136 -27.45 0.87 6.06
CA GLY A 136 -28.40 0.73 4.94
C GLY A 136 -29.18 -0.58 4.98
N ARG A 137 -28.58 -1.68 5.46
CA ARG A 137 -29.29 -2.93 5.71
C ARG A 137 -30.37 -2.78 6.78
N ARG A 138 -30.05 -2.14 7.91
CA ARG A 138 -31.00 -1.93 9.01
C ARG A 138 -32.17 -1.05 8.58
N GLU A 139 -31.89 0.02 7.85
CA GLU A 139 -32.91 0.90 7.27
C GLU A 139 -33.82 0.12 6.31
N LEU A 140 -33.24 -0.69 5.42
CA LEU A 140 -34.00 -1.51 4.49
C LEU A 140 -34.88 -2.53 5.22
N ASP A 141 -34.35 -3.23 6.21
CA ASP A 141 -35.10 -4.19 7.03
C ASP A 141 -36.28 -3.50 7.75
N SER A 142 -36.12 -2.24 8.16
CA SER A 142 -37.20 -1.44 8.74
C SER A 142 -38.30 -1.12 7.72
N ILE A 143 -37.91 -0.68 6.52
CA ILE A 143 -38.86 -0.34 5.45
C ILE A 143 -39.63 -1.58 4.99
N VAL A 144 -38.95 -2.72 4.86
CA VAL A 144 -39.59 -3.99 4.48
C VAL A 144 -40.63 -4.38 5.51
N ARG A 145 -40.29 -4.34 6.81
CA ARG A 145 -41.23 -4.67 7.90
C ARG A 145 -42.46 -3.76 7.88
N GLU A 146 -42.26 -2.45 7.72
CA GLU A 146 -43.37 -1.50 7.61
C GLU A 146 -44.24 -1.79 6.38
N GLY A 147 -43.61 -2.13 5.24
CA GLY A 147 -44.31 -2.53 4.03
C GLY A 147 -45.18 -3.78 4.23
N GLU A 148 -44.66 -4.79 4.92
CA GLU A 148 -45.39 -6.02 5.27
C GLU A 148 -46.59 -5.73 6.19
N GLU A 149 -46.41 -4.89 7.21
CA GLU A 149 -47.48 -4.46 8.10
C GLU A 149 -48.60 -3.72 7.35
N ARG A 150 -48.23 -2.80 6.43
CA ARG A 150 -49.19 -2.07 5.60
C ARG A 150 -49.94 -3.00 4.63
N MET A 151 -49.25 -3.95 4.00
CA MET A 151 -49.89 -4.94 3.12
C MET A 151 -50.89 -5.80 3.90
N LYS A 152 -50.49 -6.27 5.09
CA LYS A 152 -51.37 -7.06 5.94
C LYS A 152 -52.64 -6.30 6.31
N ALA A 153 -52.52 -5.03 6.72
CA ALA A 153 -53.68 -4.19 7.03
C ALA A 153 -54.61 -3.98 5.82
N ILE A 154 -54.04 -3.82 4.61
CA ILE A 154 -54.82 -3.70 3.38
C ILE A 154 -55.58 -5.00 3.07
N ASP A 155 -54.94 -6.16 3.24
CA ASP A 155 -55.57 -7.44 2.96
C ASP A 155 -56.68 -7.77 3.97
N GLU A 156 -56.48 -7.42 5.25
CA GLU A 156 -57.52 -7.48 6.28
C GLU A 156 -58.71 -6.58 5.94
N ALA A 157 -58.46 -5.30 5.59
CA ALA A 157 -59.52 -4.36 5.20
C ALA A 157 -60.28 -4.81 3.95
N LYS A 158 -59.59 -5.40 2.95
CA LYS A 158 -60.23 -6.00 1.79
C LYS A 158 -61.11 -7.18 2.18
N ALA A 159 -60.61 -8.09 3.01
CA ALA A 159 -61.35 -9.25 3.48
C ALA A 159 -62.62 -8.83 4.24
N GLU A 160 -62.51 -7.83 5.11
CA GLU A 160 -63.66 -7.23 5.82
C GLU A 160 -64.65 -6.58 4.87
N SER A 161 -64.18 -5.81 3.88
CA SER A 161 -65.05 -5.19 2.88
C SER A 161 -65.82 -6.24 2.06
N PHE A 162 -65.15 -7.31 1.61
CA PHE A 162 -65.81 -8.44 0.95
C PHE A 162 -66.82 -9.14 1.87
N HIS A 163 -66.49 -9.31 3.15
CA HIS A 163 -67.39 -9.88 4.13
C HIS A 163 -68.64 -9.00 4.31
N ILE A 164 -68.47 -7.68 4.53
CA ILE A 164 -69.59 -6.74 4.66
C ILE A 164 -70.47 -6.75 3.39
N LEU A 165 -69.88 -6.73 2.20
CA LEU A 165 -70.64 -6.81 0.94
C LEU A 165 -71.41 -8.14 0.82
N ARG A 166 -70.83 -9.26 1.24
CA ARG A 166 -71.50 -10.57 1.22
C ARG A 166 -72.66 -10.67 2.22
N TYR A 167 -72.59 -9.97 3.37
CA TYR A 167 -73.58 -10.10 4.45
C TYR A 167 -74.57 -8.92 4.57
N HIS A 168 -74.29 -7.76 3.98
CA HIS A 168 -75.06 -6.52 4.20
C HIS A 168 -75.55 -5.76 2.93
N GLY A 169 -75.36 -6.25 1.71
CA GLY A 169 -75.86 -5.55 0.51
C GLY A 169 -76.36 -6.43 -0.64
N PHE A 170 -77.70 -6.41 -0.82
CA PHE A 170 -78.52 -6.86 -1.95
C PHE A 170 -78.63 -8.36 -2.26
#